data_AF-W2ZP05-F1
#
_entry.id   AF-W2ZP05-F1
#
_cell.length_a   1.000
_cell.length_b   1.000
_cell.length_c   1.000
_cell.angle_alpha   90.00
_cell.angle_beta   90.00
_cell.angle_gamma   90.00
#
_symmetry.space_group_name_H-M   'P 1'
#
loop_
_entity.id
_entity.type
_entity.pdbx_description
1 polymer ?
#
loop_
_entity_poly.entity_id
_entity_poly.type
_entity_poly.pdbx_seq_one_letter_code
_entity_poly.pdbx_strand_id
1 'polypeptide(L)'
;RRSSKDKKLQTLSSMGFIADRFDLEKQVTFYLSYHDNKINQYIHLACIWPIFVSGLMILAHTQPLAETPTLLASLPYGDFMLLNYSAVMAGIYMLWYMALDIYAGTLGAAIISVCFVFANYFVVEGAKAMNMHSMHVALAIHATAWILQFIGHGVFERRKPALFDSLDQALITAPMFVLLEILFPLGYRPELYQRVMKQVRINVKNFQATKTL
;
A
#
# COMPACT_ATOMS: atom_id res chain seq x y z
N ARG A 1 19.54 -3.69 -39.67
CA ARG A 1 20.24 -4.36 -38.53
C ARG A 1 20.32 -3.52 -37.24
N ARG A 2 20.42 -2.18 -37.28
CA ARG A 2 20.38 -1.30 -36.06
C ARG A 2 19.08 -1.43 -35.25
N SER A 3 17.92 -1.35 -35.91
CA SER A 3 16.58 -1.42 -35.29
C SER A 3 16.29 -2.67 -34.42
N SER A 4 16.89 -3.82 -34.74
CA SER A 4 16.70 -5.06 -33.95
C SER A 4 17.51 -5.06 -32.65
N LYS A 5 18.70 -4.44 -32.64
CA LYS A 5 19.51 -4.29 -31.43
C LYS A 5 18.89 -3.27 -30.47
N ASP A 6 18.36 -2.18 -31.01
CA ASP A 6 17.71 -1.13 -30.21
C ASP A 6 16.42 -1.64 -29.55
N LYS A 7 15.60 -2.40 -30.29
CA LYS A 7 14.43 -3.09 -29.72
C LYS A 7 14.83 -4.08 -28.64
N LYS A 8 15.87 -4.90 -28.85
CA LYS A 8 16.35 -5.86 -27.85
C LYS A 8 16.86 -5.15 -26.59
N LEU A 9 17.54 -4.02 -26.72
CA LEU A 9 18.03 -3.23 -25.59
C LEU A 9 16.88 -2.57 -24.81
N GLN A 10 15.87 -2.04 -25.51
CA GLN A 10 14.66 -1.52 -24.88
C GLN A 10 13.87 -2.62 -24.15
N THR A 11 13.73 -3.80 -24.74
CA THR A 11 13.06 -4.94 -24.10
C THR A 11 13.82 -5.39 -22.85
N LEU A 12 15.15 -5.51 -22.91
CA LEU A 12 15.97 -5.87 -21.74
C LEU A 12 15.90 -4.82 -20.63
N SER A 13 15.90 -3.53 -20.99
CA SER A 13 15.73 -2.42 -20.04
C SER A 13 14.35 -2.45 -19.38
N SER A 14 13.28 -2.66 -20.16
CA SER A 14 11.91 -2.79 -19.64
C SER A 14 11.74 -4.01 -18.73
N MET A 15 12.31 -5.15 -19.10
CA MET A 15 12.30 -6.36 -18.27
C MET A 15 13.06 -6.15 -16.95
N GLY A 16 14.21 -5.47 -16.97
CA GLY A 16 14.94 -5.10 -15.76
C GLY A 16 14.16 -4.15 -14.87
N PHE A 17 13.48 -3.15 -15.46
CA PHE A 17 12.63 -2.23 -14.73
C PHE A 17 11.45 -2.93 -14.04
N ILE A 18 10.76 -3.86 -14.72
CA ILE A 18 9.66 -4.62 -14.12
C ILE A 18 10.17 -5.56 -13.04
N ALA A 19 11.30 -6.24 -13.27
CA ALA A 19 11.89 -7.13 -12.27
C ALA A 19 12.22 -6.39 -10.97
N ASP A 20 12.73 -5.16 -11.06
CA ASP A 20 13.04 -4.33 -9.90
C ASP A 20 11.79 -3.85 -9.14
N ARG A 21 10.61 -3.78 -9.81
CA ARG A 21 9.33 -3.46 -9.16
C ARG A 21 8.80 -4.59 -8.28
N PHE A 22 9.16 -5.83 -8.60
CA PHE A 22 8.76 -7.01 -7.85
C PHE A 22 9.89 -7.63 -7.02
N ASP A 23 11.04 -6.96 -6.95
CA ASP A 23 12.13 -7.32 -6.04
C ASP A 23 11.82 -6.83 -4.62
N LEU A 24 11.27 -7.73 -3.79
CA LEU A 24 10.88 -7.43 -2.43
C LEU A 24 12.00 -6.78 -1.60
N GLU A 25 13.25 -7.26 -1.73
CA GLU A 25 14.38 -6.77 -0.94
C GLU A 25 14.69 -5.31 -1.31
N LYS A 26 14.76 -5.00 -2.60
CA LYS A 26 14.97 -3.61 -3.07
C LYS A 26 13.84 -2.69 -2.64
N GLN A 27 12.60 -3.13 -2.84
CA GLN A 27 11.39 -2.37 -2.57
C GLN A 27 11.26 -2.00 -1.08
N VAL A 28 11.41 -3.00 -0.20
CA VAL A 28 11.36 -2.80 1.26
C VAL A 28 12.57 -1.99 1.75
N THR A 29 13.75 -2.24 1.21
CA THR A 29 14.96 -1.46 1.57
C THR A 29 14.77 0.01 1.25
N PHE A 30 14.20 0.34 0.08
CA PHE A 30 13.88 1.71 -0.26
C PHE A 30 12.91 2.30 0.76
N TYR A 31 11.77 1.65 1.01
CA TYR A 31 10.76 2.13 1.95
C TYR A 31 11.35 2.40 3.35
N LEU A 32 12.04 1.43 3.94
CA LEU A 32 12.61 1.58 5.28
C LEU A 32 13.75 2.63 5.32
N SER A 33 14.41 2.90 4.20
CA SER A 33 15.43 3.96 4.11
C SER A 33 14.84 5.38 4.06
N TYR A 34 13.53 5.52 3.80
CA TYR A 34 12.82 6.80 3.77
C TYR A 34 12.21 7.21 5.10
N HIS A 35 12.11 6.28 6.04
CA HIS A 35 11.44 6.47 7.32
C HIS A 35 12.41 6.11 8.44
N ASP A 36 13.39 6.97 8.74
CA ASP A 36 14.34 6.74 9.84
C ASP A 36 13.79 7.29 11.17
N ASN A 37 12.96 8.33 11.12
CA ASN A 37 12.40 8.96 12.30
C ASN A 37 11.27 8.10 12.92
N LYS A 38 11.37 7.80 14.22
CA LYS A 38 10.37 6.98 14.95
C LYS A 38 8.97 7.57 14.98
N ILE A 39 8.83 8.88 15.12
CA ILE A 39 7.51 9.53 15.11
C ILE A 39 6.89 9.41 13.73
N ASN A 40 7.68 9.61 12.67
CA ASN A 40 7.22 9.41 11.30
C ASN A 40 6.81 7.94 11.05
N GLN A 41 7.59 6.96 11.49
CA GLN A 41 7.23 5.53 11.41
C GLN A 41 5.88 5.24 12.09
N TYR A 42 5.62 5.78 13.29
CA TYR A 42 4.34 5.59 13.97
C TYR A 42 3.17 6.26 13.25
N ILE A 43 3.37 7.46 12.71
CA ILE A 43 2.37 8.12 11.87
C ILE A 43 2.05 7.26 10.66
N HIS A 44 3.07 6.71 9.99
CA HIS A 44 2.90 5.81 8.85
C HIS A 44 2.08 4.58 9.19
N LEU A 45 2.51 3.85 10.22
CA LEU A 45 1.82 2.68 10.73
C LEU A 45 0.34 2.98 11.04
N ALA A 46 0.06 4.13 11.66
CA ALA A 46 -1.29 4.53 12.04
C ALA A 46 -2.15 5.05 10.87
N CYS A 47 -1.56 5.64 9.82
CA CYS A 47 -2.31 6.35 8.77
C CYS A 47 -2.43 5.59 7.45
N ILE A 48 -1.49 4.70 7.10
CA ILE A 48 -1.51 4.01 5.80
C ILE A 48 -2.77 3.13 5.62
N TRP A 49 -3.12 2.32 6.62
CA TRP A 49 -4.33 1.48 6.54
C TRP A 49 -5.62 2.31 6.52
N PRO A 50 -5.79 3.36 7.34
CA PRO A 50 -6.93 4.27 7.21
C PRO A 50 -7.02 4.98 5.84
N ILE A 51 -5.91 5.38 5.22
CA ILE A 51 -5.90 5.94 3.87
C ILE A 51 -6.44 4.91 2.87
N PHE A 52 -5.94 3.69 2.95
CA PHE A 52 -6.38 2.59 2.08
C PHE A 52 -7.88 2.31 2.25
N VAL A 53 -8.35 2.08 3.48
CA VAL A 53 -9.75 1.75 3.77
C VAL A 53 -10.68 2.89 3.38
N SER A 54 -10.34 4.14 3.71
CA SER A 54 -11.16 5.30 3.31
C SER A 54 -11.17 5.51 1.80
N GLY A 55 -10.08 5.18 1.10
CA GLY A 55 -10.04 5.13 -0.37
C GLY A 55 -11.01 4.10 -0.94
N LEU A 56 -11.04 2.89 -0.37
CA LEU A 56 -12.03 1.86 -0.73
C LEU A 56 -13.47 2.35 -0.45
N MET A 57 -13.71 3.00 0.70
CA MET A 57 -15.03 3.56 1.03
C MET A 57 -15.48 4.61 0.01
N ILE A 58 -14.59 5.49 -0.44
CA ILE A 58 -14.90 6.48 -1.49
C ILE A 58 -15.27 5.75 -2.79
N LEU A 59 -14.49 4.74 -3.19
CA LEU A 59 -14.78 3.96 -4.41
C LEU A 59 -16.03 3.08 -4.28
N ALA A 60 -16.41 2.69 -3.06
CA ALA A 60 -17.60 1.89 -2.80
C ALA A 60 -18.92 2.65 -3.08
N HIS A 61 -18.87 3.98 -3.18
CA HIS A 61 -20.01 4.79 -3.64
C HIS A 61 -20.30 4.65 -5.14
N THR A 62 -19.44 3.96 -5.89
CA THR A 62 -19.66 3.74 -7.32
C THR A 62 -20.63 2.60 -7.57
N GLN A 63 -21.36 2.68 -8.69
CA GLN A 63 -22.31 1.64 -9.09
C GLN A 63 -21.57 0.31 -9.37
N PRO A 64 -22.18 -0.84 -9.08
CA PRO A 64 -21.64 -2.14 -9.48
C PRO A 64 -21.38 -2.18 -10.99
N LEU A 65 -20.21 -2.67 -11.39
CA LEU A 65 -19.81 -2.83 -12.79
C LEU A 65 -20.37 -4.11 -13.40
N ALA A 66 -20.71 -5.09 -12.55
CA ALA A 66 -21.30 -6.37 -12.90
C ALA A 66 -22.15 -6.89 -11.73
N GLU A 67 -23.04 -7.83 -12.02
CA GLU A 67 -23.77 -8.55 -10.98
C GLU A 67 -22.82 -9.42 -10.16
N THR A 68 -23.03 -9.46 -8.85
CA THR A 68 -22.27 -10.33 -7.96
C THR A 68 -22.62 -11.80 -8.24
N PRO A 69 -21.64 -12.66 -8.57
CA PRO A 69 -21.89 -14.08 -8.78
C PRO A 69 -22.60 -14.73 -7.60
N THR A 70 -23.53 -15.66 -7.87
CA THR A 70 -24.32 -16.34 -6.82
C THR A 70 -23.46 -17.00 -5.75
N LEU A 71 -22.28 -17.52 -6.12
CA LEU A 71 -21.32 -18.10 -5.18
C LEU A 71 -20.78 -17.08 -4.18
N LEU A 72 -20.53 -15.83 -4.59
CA LEU A 72 -20.06 -14.79 -3.68
C LEU A 72 -21.20 -14.22 -2.84
N ALA A 73 -22.38 -14.07 -3.45
CA ALA A 73 -23.58 -13.61 -2.75
C ALA A 73 -24.04 -14.58 -1.64
N SER A 74 -23.75 -15.88 -1.77
CA SER A 74 -24.12 -16.88 -0.76
C SER A 74 -23.16 -16.96 0.44
N LEU A 75 -22.03 -16.27 0.41
CA LEU A 75 -21.09 -16.20 1.52
C LEU A 75 -21.62 -15.26 2.64
N PRO A 76 -21.14 -15.41 3.88
CA PRO A 76 -21.37 -14.40 4.91
C PRO A 76 -20.94 -13.02 4.42
N TYR A 77 -21.81 -12.02 4.57
CA TYR A 77 -21.62 -10.66 4.05
C TYR A 77 -21.55 -10.56 2.52
N GLY A 78 -22.07 -11.55 1.78
CA GLY A 78 -22.11 -11.58 0.32
C GLY A 78 -22.83 -10.38 -0.31
N ASP A 79 -23.85 -9.84 0.37
CA ASP A 79 -24.57 -8.61 -0.04
C ASP A 79 -23.65 -7.38 -0.16
N PHE A 80 -22.50 -7.40 0.53
CA PHE A 80 -21.51 -6.32 0.50
C PHE A 80 -20.32 -6.62 -0.42
N MET A 81 -20.29 -7.78 -1.08
CA MET A 81 -19.28 -8.11 -2.10
C MET A 81 -19.66 -7.52 -3.45
N LEU A 82 -19.87 -6.20 -3.50
CA LEU A 82 -20.30 -5.48 -4.69
C LEU A 82 -19.13 -5.29 -5.66
N LEU A 83 -19.30 -5.71 -6.91
CA LEU A 83 -18.27 -5.61 -7.96
C LEU A 83 -18.18 -4.19 -8.55
N ASN A 84 -17.97 -3.18 -7.71
CA ASN A 84 -17.79 -1.78 -8.07
C ASN A 84 -16.29 -1.41 -8.16
N TYR A 85 -15.94 -0.12 -8.28
CA TYR A 85 -14.53 0.30 -8.35
C TYR A 85 -13.73 -0.01 -7.09
N SER A 86 -14.37 -0.17 -5.92
CA SER A 86 -13.69 -0.64 -4.71
C SER A 86 -13.21 -2.08 -4.88
N ALA A 87 -13.99 -2.95 -5.55
CA ALA A 87 -13.58 -4.33 -5.83
C ALA A 87 -12.39 -4.38 -6.78
N VAL A 88 -12.40 -3.54 -7.82
CA VAL A 88 -11.29 -3.42 -8.78
C VAL A 88 -10.00 -3.00 -8.05
N MET A 89 -10.07 -1.96 -7.22
CA MET A 89 -8.91 -1.50 -6.45
C MET A 89 -8.39 -2.57 -5.48
N ALA A 90 -9.30 -3.22 -4.73
CA ALA A 90 -8.94 -4.28 -3.81
C ALA A 90 -8.26 -5.45 -4.54
N GLY A 91 -8.81 -5.88 -5.68
CA GLY A 91 -8.23 -6.93 -6.52
C GLY A 91 -6.83 -6.60 -7.03
N ILE A 92 -6.59 -5.36 -7.47
CA ILE A 92 -5.25 -4.89 -7.88
C ILE A 92 -4.25 -5.04 -6.73
N TYR A 93 -4.59 -4.59 -5.52
CA TYR A 93 -3.68 -4.70 -4.38
C TYR A 93 -3.45 -6.16 -3.98
N MET A 94 -4.49 -6.99 -3.91
CA MET A 94 -4.35 -8.42 -3.58
C MET A 94 -3.38 -9.12 -4.52
N LEU A 95 -3.58 -8.95 -5.84
CA LEU A 95 -2.72 -9.55 -6.86
C LEU A 95 -1.29 -9.01 -6.78
N TRP A 96 -1.14 -7.69 -6.59
CA TRP A 96 0.17 -7.07 -6.44
C TRP A 96 0.92 -7.61 -5.22
N TYR A 97 0.23 -7.81 -4.10
CA TYR A 97 0.86 -8.23 -2.84
C TYR A 97 1.30 -9.68 -2.93
N MET A 98 0.45 -10.56 -3.47
CA MET A 98 0.82 -11.95 -3.72
C MET A 98 1.96 -12.08 -4.74
N ALA A 99 2.04 -11.19 -5.72
CA ALA A 99 3.14 -11.16 -6.69
C ALA A 99 4.48 -10.71 -6.06
N LEU A 100 4.45 -9.82 -5.06
CA LEU A 100 5.63 -9.38 -4.32
C LEU A 100 6.16 -10.44 -3.34
N ASP A 101 5.26 -11.05 -2.58
CA ASP A 101 5.58 -12.14 -1.66
C ASP A 101 4.35 -13.01 -1.48
N ILE A 102 4.44 -14.30 -1.81
CA ILE A 102 3.26 -15.17 -1.75
C ILE A 102 2.71 -15.32 -0.31
N TYR A 103 3.55 -15.38 0.72
CA TYR A 103 3.11 -15.65 2.08
C TYR A 103 2.56 -14.40 2.77
N ALA A 104 3.38 -13.35 2.86
CA ALA A 104 2.94 -12.08 3.42
C ALA A 104 1.86 -11.43 2.54
N GLY A 105 1.93 -11.63 1.23
CA GLY A 105 0.96 -11.11 0.29
C GLY A 105 -0.38 -11.83 0.35
N THR A 106 -0.42 -13.13 0.62
CA THR A 106 -1.69 -13.84 0.89
C THR A 106 -2.35 -13.32 2.17
N LEU A 107 -1.56 -13.09 3.23
CA LEU A 107 -2.07 -12.46 4.47
C LEU A 107 -2.59 -11.04 4.19
N GLY A 108 -1.83 -10.23 3.45
CA GLY A 108 -2.26 -8.91 3.01
C GLY A 108 -3.54 -8.96 2.18
N ALA A 109 -3.66 -9.91 1.25
CA ALA A 109 -4.85 -10.08 0.44
C ALA A 109 -6.09 -10.47 1.26
N ALA A 110 -5.92 -11.27 2.32
CA ALA A 110 -6.99 -11.59 3.26
C ALA A 110 -7.44 -10.34 4.03
N ILE A 111 -6.50 -9.53 4.54
CA ILE A 111 -6.81 -8.26 5.21
C ILE A 111 -7.54 -7.31 4.25
N ILE A 112 -7.08 -7.19 3.02
CA ILE A 112 -7.71 -6.35 2.00
C ILE A 112 -9.12 -6.83 1.66
N SER A 113 -9.35 -8.14 1.61
CA SER A 113 -10.69 -8.71 1.39
C SER A 113 -11.66 -8.26 2.49
N VAL A 114 -11.21 -8.29 3.75
CA VAL A 114 -11.99 -7.80 4.90
C VAL A 114 -12.22 -6.29 4.77
N CYS A 115 -11.20 -5.50 4.44
CA CYS A 115 -11.34 -4.06 4.24
C CYS A 115 -12.33 -3.71 3.11
N PHE A 116 -12.33 -4.47 2.02
CA PHE A 116 -13.24 -4.30 0.88
C PHE A 116 -14.70 -4.56 1.29
N VAL A 117 -14.96 -5.70 1.94
CA VAL A 117 -16.31 -6.02 2.44
C VAL A 117 -16.76 -4.97 3.45
N PHE A 118 -15.87 -4.58 4.38
CA PHE A 118 -16.14 -3.53 5.36
C PHE A 118 -16.48 -2.20 4.71
N ALA A 119 -15.74 -1.77 3.68
CA ALA A 119 -15.98 -0.50 3.00
C ALA A 119 -17.38 -0.44 2.38
N ASN A 120 -17.80 -1.51 1.70
CA ASN A 120 -19.14 -1.59 1.11
C ASN A 120 -20.22 -1.70 2.20
N TYR A 121 -20.01 -2.53 3.22
CA TYR A 121 -20.91 -2.61 4.38
C TYR A 121 -21.12 -1.24 5.04
N PHE A 122 -20.04 -0.51 5.24
CA PHE A 122 -20.09 0.79 5.90
C PHE A 122 -20.87 1.83 5.07
N VAL A 123 -20.67 1.83 3.75
CA VAL A 123 -21.39 2.74 2.84
C VAL A 123 -22.88 2.38 2.75
N VAL A 124 -23.22 1.09 2.69
CA VAL A 124 -24.61 0.63 2.54
C VAL A 124 -25.39 0.71 3.86
N GLU A 125 -24.78 0.30 4.98
CA GLU A 125 -25.45 0.16 6.27
C GLU A 125 -24.79 0.95 7.40
N GLY A 126 -23.47 0.86 7.54
CA GLY A 126 -22.77 1.33 8.75
C GLY A 126 -22.93 2.83 9.04
N ALA A 127 -22.94 3.68 8.02
CA ALA A 127 -23.06 5.12 8.22
C ALA A 127 -24.47 5.58 8.66
N LYS A 128 -25.51 4.75 8.43
CA LYS A 128 -26.88 5.03 8.92
C LYS A 128 -26.91 5.09 10.45
N ALA A 129 -26.13 4.24 11.13
CA ALA A 129 -26.06 4.21 12.58
C ALA A 129 -25.46 5.48 13.21
N MET A 130 -24.63 6.22 12.46
CA MET A 130 -23.98 7.44 12.93
C MET A 130 -24.75 8.71 12.59
N ASN A 131 -25.89 8.60 11.89
CA ASN A 131 -26.65 9.72 11.35
C ASN A 131 -25.77 10.70 10.53
N MET A 132 -24.77 10.16 9.82
CA MET A 132 -23.84 10.91 8.98
C MET A 132 -23.75 10.23 7.61
N HIS A 133 -23.60 11.01 6.54
CA HIS A 133 -23.41 10.44 5.21
C HIS A 133 -21.99 9.86 5.08
N SER A 134 -21.87 8.59 4.70
CA SER A 134 -20.63 7.80 4.67
C SER A 134 -19.48 8.48 3.94
N MET A 135 -19.74 9.20 2.86
CA MET A 135 -18.72 9.95 2.11
C MET A 135 -18.02 11.00 2.98
N HIS A 136 -18.73 11.69 3.87
CA HIS A 136 -18.10 12.68 4.76
C HIS A 136 -17.15 12.00 5.74
N VAL A 137 -17.53 10.83 6.27
CA VAL A 137 -16.66 10.05 7.15
C VAL A 137 -15.43 9.57 6.40
N ALA A 138 -15.61 9.01 5.19
CA ALA A 138 -14.51 8.57 4.35
C ALA A 138 -13.53 9.71 4.04
N LEU A 139 -14.04 10.86 3.58
CA LEU A 139 -13.22 12.04 3.27
C LEU A 139 -12.52 12.61 4.50
N ALA A 140 -13.19 12.64 5.67
CA ALA A 140 -12.57 13.11 6.91
C ALA A 140 -11.40 12.22 7.34
N ILE A 141 -11.57 10.90 7.31
CA ILE A 141 -10.49 9.93 7.59
C ILE A 141 -9.36 10.10 6.58
N HIS A 142 -9.70 10.13 5.28
CA HIS A 142 -8.72 10.20 4.20
C HIS A 142 -7.87 11.47 4.29
N ALA A 143 -8.52 12.64 4.41
CA ALA A 143 -7.84 13.92 4.51
C ALA A 143 -6.99 14.01 5.78
N THR A 144 -7.53 13.62 6.93
CA THR A 144 -6.80 13.67 8.21
C THR A 144 -5.55 12.79 8.17
N ALA A 145 -5.68 11.56 7.67
CA ALA A 145 -4.56 10.64 7.60
C ALA A 145 -3.46 11.12 6.62
N TRP A 146 -3.83 11.71 5.47
CA TRP A 146 -2.86 12.34 4.56
C TRP A 146 -2.18 13.56 5.16
N ILE A 147 -2.92 14.43 5.87
CA ILE A 147 -2.34 15.58 6.57
C ILE A 147 -1.28 15.11 7.57
N LEU A 148 -1.60 14.10 8.38
CA LEU A 148 -0.66 13.53 9.33
C LEU A 148 0.56 12.93 8.62
N GLN A 149 0.37 12.22 7.51
CA GLN A 149 1.47 11.70 6.66
C GLN A 149 2.42 12.81 6.18
N PHE A 150 1.87 13.92 5.68
CA PHE A 150 2.68 15.06 5.26
C PHE A 150 3.39 15.74 6.43
N ILE A 151 2.76 15.83 7.61
CA ILE A 151 3.41 16.31 8.84
C ILE A 151 4.56 15.37 9.23
N GLY A 152 4.34 14.05 9.18
CA GLY A 152 5.35 13.01 9.39
C GLY A 152 6.61 13.27 8.59
N HIS A 153 6.45 13.37 7.26
CA HIS A 153 7.57 13.60 6.35
C HIS A 153 8.18 15.01 6.45
N GLY A 154 7.35 16.05 6.51
CA GLY A 154 7.81 17.44 6.46
C GLY A 154 8.47 17.89 7.77
N VAL A 155 7.82 17.61 8.90
CA VAL A 155 8.24 18.12 10.23
C VAL A 155 9.25 17.19 10.88
N PHE A 156 8.97 15.88 10.90
CA PHE A 156 9.77 14.92 11.66
C PHE A 156 10.91 14.30 10.83
N GLU A 157 10.61 13.80 9.63
CA GLU A 157 11.63 13.21 8.75
C GLU A 157 12.49 14.29 8.06
N ARG A 158 11.92 15.48 7.83
CA ARG A 158 12.52 16.56 7.02
C ARG A 158 13.06 16.02 5.70
N ARG A 159 12.21 15.24 5.04
CA ARG A 159 12.47 14.61 3.74
C ARG A 159 11.18 14.65 2.95
N LYS A 160 11.28 14.85 1.64
CA LYS A 160 10.10 14.80 0.77
C LYS A 160 9.46 13.39 0.86
N PRO A 161 8.12 13.29 0.84
CA PRO A 161 7.45 12.00 0.76
C PRO A 161 7.91 11.21 -0.46
N ALA A 162 8.03 9.88 -0.30
CA ALA A 162 8.35 8.97 -1.40
C ALA A 162 7.33 9.04 -2.56
N LEU A 163 6.16 9.64 -2.33
CA LEU A 163 5.15 9.95 -3.35
C LEU A 163 5.74 10.68 -4.56
N PHE A 164 6.74 11.53 -4.36
CA PHE A 164 7.37 12.29 -5.43
C PHE A 164 8.48 11.52 -6.16
N ASP A 165 8.92 10.39 -5.60
CA ASP A 165 10.02 9.58 -6.13
C ASP A 165 9.53 8.26 -6.75
N SER A 166 8.46 7.66 -6.21
CA SER A 166 7.89 6.40 -6.67
C SER A 166 6.40 6.27 -6.31
N LEU A 167 5.50 6.58 -7.26
CA LEU A 167 4.05 6.59 -7.05
C LEU A 167 3.47 5.22 -6.68
N ASP A 168 3.92 4.16 -7.34
CA ASP A 168 3.54 2.78 -7.06
C ASP A 168 3.91 2.36 -5.63
N GLN A 169 5.09 2.77 -5.15
CA GLN A 169 5.50 2.46 -3.79
C GLN A 169 4.71 3.25 -2.75
N ALA A 170 4.47 4.53 -3.04
CA ALA A 170 3.76 5.41 -2.14
C ALA A 170 2.27 5.10 -2.03
N LEU A 171 1.64 4.60 -3.11
CA LEU A 171 0.22 4.32 -3.15
C LEU A 171 -0.08 2.83 -2.99
N ILE A 172 0.50 1.97 -3.81
CA ILE A 172 0.11 0.55 -3.88
C ILE A 172 0.84 -0.27 -2.80
N THR A 173 2.16 -0.17 -2.70
CA THR A 173 2.93 -1.09 -1.83
C THR A 173 2.99 -0.65 -0.36
N ALA A 174 2.61 0.59 -0.03
CA ALA A 174 2.76 1.10 1.32
C ALA A 174 2.04 0.25 2.39
N PRO A 175 0.76 -0.17 2.23
CA PRO A 175 0.13 -1.05 3.23
C PRO A 175 0.84 -2.41 3.41
N MET A 176 1.37 -2.98 2.32
CA MET A 176 2.19 -4.20 2.38
C MET A 176 3.46 -3.98 3.21
N PHE A 177 4.13 -2.84 3.04
CA PHE A 177 5.37 -2.56 3.78
C PHE A 177 5.11 -2.30 5.25
N VAL A 178 3.99 -1.65 5.60
CA VAL A 178 3.53 -1.54 6.98
C VAL A 178 3.26 -2.92 7.58
N LEU A 179 2.63 -3.84 6.84
CA LEU A 179 2.46 -5.22 7.27
C LEU A 179 3.80 -5.91 7.51
N LEU A 180 4.76 -5.78 6.60
CA LEU A 180 6.09 -6.36 6.74
C LEU A 180 6.90 -5.75 7.89
N GLU A 181 6.73 -4.45 8.17
CA GLU A 181 7.36 -3.77 9.31
C GLU A 181 6.90 -4.36 10.65
N ILE A 182 5.66 -4.87 10.73
CA ILE A 182 5.14 -5.64 11.87
C ILE A 182 5.65 -7.08 11.85
N LEU A 183 5.68 -7.74 10.68
CA LEU A 183 6.03 -9.15 10.57
C LEU A 183 7.53 -9.43 10.78
N PHE A 184 8.42 -8.56 10.30
CA PHE A 184 9.87 -8.81 10.41
C PHE A 184 10.36 -8.95 11.86
N PRO A 185 10.00 -8.05 12.81
CA PRO A 185 10.35 -8.22 14.22
C PRO A 185 9.77 -9.48 14.86
N LEU A 186 8.65 -10.00 14.32
CA LEU A 186 8.01 -11.25 14.77
C LEU A 186 8.69 -12.51 14.21
N GLY A 187 9.80 -12.37 13.47
CA GLY A 187 10.59 -13.49 12.96
C GLY A 187 10.23 -13.93 11.54
N TYR A 188 9.40 -13.17 10.81
CA TYR A 188 9.14 -13.45 9.41
C TYR A 188 10.38 -13.14 8.56
N ARG A 189 10.84 -14.10 7.74
CA ARG A 189 12.02 -14.00 6.85
C ARG A 189 13.24 -13.31 7.51
N PRO A 190 13.82 -13.88 8.58
CA PRO A 190 14.83 -13.21 9.40
C PRO A 190 16.10 -12.86 8.60
N GLU A 191 16.51 -13.70 7.66
CA GLU A 191 17.67 -13.46 6.79
C GLU A 191 17.47 -12.27 5.85
N LEU A 192 16.28 -12.15 5.26
CA LEU A 192 15.92 -11.00 4.44
C LEU A 192 15.94 -9.73 5.29
N TYR A 193 15.31 -9.77 6.46
CA TYR A 193 15.27 -8.63 7.37
C TYR A 193 16.69 -8.16 7.76
N GLN A 194 17.61 -9.08 8.04
CA GLN A 194 19.01 -8.73 8.33
C GLN A 194 19.70 -8.02 7.15
N ARG A 195 19.53 -8.51 5.91
CA ARG A 195 20.11 -7.86 4.72
C ARG A 195 19.52 -6.49 4.47
N VAL A 196 18.19 -6.38 4.52
CA VAL A 196 17.46 -5.11 4.40
C VAL A 196 17.95 -4.10 5.43
N MET A 197 17.96 -4.46 6.72
CA MET A 197 18.38 -3.54 7.78
C MET A 197 19.86 -3.14 7.69
N LYS A 198 20.72 -4.04 7.22
CA LYS A 198 22.12 -3.70 6.91
C LYS A 198 22.18 -2.61 5.84
N GLN A 199 21.43 -2.75 4.75
CA GLN A 199 21.42 -1.78 3.66
C GLN A 199 20.74 -0.46 4.05
N VAL A 200 19.63 -0.50 4.80
CA VAL A 200 18.95 0.68 5.34
C VAL A 200 19.91 1.54 6.17
N ARG A 201 20.69 0.93 7.08
CA ARG A 201 21.68 1.66 7.88
C ARG A 201 22.74 2.37 7.03
N ILE A 202 23.16 1.76 5.92
CA ILE A 202 24.10 2.37 4.98
C ILE A 202 23.43 3.57 4.29
N ASN A 203 22.22 3.39 3.77
CA ASN A 203 21.47 4.42 3.05
C ASN A 203 21.19 5.64 3.93
N VAL A 204 20.75 5.42 5.18
CA VAL A 204 20.48 6.48 6.15
C VAL A 204 21.74 7.26 6.49
N LYS A 205 22.88 6.58 6.76
CA LYS A 205 24.16 7.25 7.02
C LYS A 205 24.60 8.13 5.85
N ASN A 206 24.48 7.62 4.63
CA ASN A 206 24.84 8.38 3.43
C ASN A 206 23.96 9.64 3.27
N PHE A 207 22.65 9.51 3.50
CA PHE A 207 21.72 10.64 3.44
C PHE A 207 22.01 11.70 4.51
N GLN A 208 22.33 11.28 5.74
CA GLN A 208 22.72 12.19 6.82
C GLN A 208 24.01 12.93 6.49
N ALA A 209 25.01 12.25 5.90
CA ALA A 209 26.25 12.89 5.47
C ALA A 209 26.03 13.97 4.40
N THR A 210 25.06 13.78 3.50
CA THR A 210 24.67 14.80 2.50
C THR A 210 24.01 16.03 3.13
N LYS A 211 23.38 15.92 4.32
CA LYS A 211 22.78 17.07 5.02
C LYS A 211 23.82 17.93 5.77
N THR A 212 24.99 17.38 6.06
CA THR A 212 26.08 18.05 6.79
C THR A 212 27.10 18.77 5.90
N LEU A 213 27.01 18.59 4.57
CA LEU A 213 27.79 19.30 3.56
C LEU A 213 27.01 20.49 3.03
#